data_AF-A0A4Y2GU36-F1
#
_entry.id   AF-A0A4Y2GU36-F1
#
_cell.length_a   1.000
_cell.length_b   1.000
_cell.length_c   1.000
_cell.angle_alpha   90.00
_cell.angle_beta   90.00
_cell.angle_gamma   90.00
#
_symmetry.space_group_name_H-M   'P 1'
#
loop_
_entity.id
_entity.type
_entity.pdbx_description
1 polymer ?
#
loop_
_entity_poly.entity_id
_entity_poly.type
_entity_poly.pdbx_seq_one_letter_code
_entity_poly.pdbx_strand_id
1 'polypeptide(L)'
;MTRLIHLLTQKMAAEGIETRVAIGDIDNTYIVRCGIEKAISHLIVAVTGQHVYLVVLLIALAPPESNIYFMKSGKRKVEAKLFSTRKLQKELSFSETILLLHAFGGRHNISYL
;
A
#
# COMPACT_ATOMS: atom_id res chain seq x y z
N MET A 1 0.70 -6.26 -22.93
CA MET A 1 -0.22 -5.31 -22.30
C MET A 1 -1.61 -5.50 -22.90
N THR A 2 -2.67 -5.65 -22.11
CA THR A 2 -4.01 -6.01 -22.61
C THR A 2 -4.80 -4.77 -23.06
N ARG A 3 -5.77 -4.95 -23.99
CA ARG A 3 -6.64 -3.86 -24.48
C ARG A 3 -7.36 -3.13 -23.34
N LEU A 4 -7.76 -3.87 -22.30
CA LEU A 4 -8.43 -3.30 -21.12
C LEU A 4 -7.51 -2.34 -20.35
N ILE A 5 -6.27 -2.74 -20.07
CA ILE A 5 -5.30 -1.87 -19.36
C ILE A 5 -5.09 -0.59 -20.16
N HIS A 6 -4.93 -0.69 -21.48
CA HIS A 6 -4.77 0.48 -22.34
C HIS A 6 -5.95 1.46 -22.26
N LEU A 7 -7.18 0.95 -22.35
CA LEU A 7 -8.40 1.77 -22.24
C LEU A 7 -8.55 2.43 -20.87
N LEU A 8 -8.21 1.71 -19.78
CA LEU A 8 -8.24 2.27 -18.43
C LEU A 8 -7.20 3.37 -18.26
N THR A 9 -5.97 3.17 -18.74
CA THR A 9 -4.92 4.20 -18.74
C THR A 9 -5.37 5.46 -19.47
N GLN A 10 -5.99 5.32 -20.65
CA GLN A 10 -6.53 6.47 -21.39
C GLN A 10 -7.64 7.18 -20.62
N LYS A 11 -8.57 6.43 -20.01
CA LYS A 11 -9.66 7.02 -19.22
C LYS A 11 -9.13 7.79 -18.01
N MET A 12 -8.17 7.23 -17.28
CA MET A 12 -7.55 7.92 -16.13
C MET A 12 -6.79 9.18 -16.56
N ALA A 13 -6.05 9.11 -17.66
CA ALA A 13 -5.36 10.28 -18.21
C ALA A 13 -6.33 11.39 -18.63
N ALA A 14 -7.49 11.04 -19.20
CA ALA A 14 -8.53 12.00 -19.54
C ALA A 14 -9.14 12.71 -18.31
N GLU A 15 -9.10 12.09 -17.13
CA GLU A 15 -9.50 12.68 -15.85
C GLU A 15 -8.34 13.39 -15.14
N GLY A 16 -7.16 13.51 -15.76
CA GLY A 16 -5.97 14.14 -15.17
C GLY A 16 -5.27 13.31 -14.10
N ILE A 17 -5.55 12.00 -14.02
CA ILE A 17 -4.96 11.09 -13.04
C ILE A 17 -3.66 10.51 -13.61
N GLU A 18 -2.52 10.76 -12.95
CA GLU A 18 -1.24 10.14 -13.29
C GLU A 18 -1.33 8.62 -13.09
N THR A 19 -1.11 7.85 -14.16
CA THR A 19 -1.09 6.39 -14.12
C THR A 19 0.29 5.83 -14.42
N ARG A 20 0.69 4.83 -13.65
CA ARG A 20 1.88 4.02 -13.91
C ARG A 20 1.45 2.56 -14.02
N VAL A 21 1.93 1.86 -15.05
CA VAL A 21 1.61 0.44 -15.29
C VAL A 21 2.83 -0.39 -14.90
N ALA A 22 2.69 -1.25 -13.90
CA ALA A 22 3.72 -2.22 -13.55
C ALA A 22 3.71 -3.41 -14.55
N ILE A 23 4.88 -3.95 -14.84
CA ILE A 23 5.04 -5.12 -15.71
C ILE A 23 5.53 -6.29 -14.83
N GLY A 24 4.73 -7.35 -14.69
CA GLY A 24 5.06 -8.55 -13.90
C GLY A 24 4.56 -8.53 -12.44
N ASP A 25 4.95 -9.51 -11.62
CA ASP A 25 4.55 -9.69 -10.19
C ASP A 25 5.22 -8.70 -9.22
N ILE A 26 5.64 -7.53 -9.72
CA ILE A 26 6.32 -6.46 -8.96
C ILE A 26 5.30 -5.59 -8.19
N ASP A 27 4.01 -5.90 -8.32
CA ASP A 27 2.86 -5.05 -7.97
C ASP A 27 2.86 -4.54 -6.52
N ASN A 28 3.22 -5.39 -5.55
CA ASN A 28 3.09 -5.03 -4.13
C ASN A 28 4.16 -4.03 -3.65
N THR A 29 5.40 -4.16 -4.12
CA THR A 29 6.48 -3.22 -3.74
C THR A 29 6.37 -1.91 -4.52
N TYR A 30 5.86 -1.97 -5.76
CA TYR A 30 5.75 -0.79 -6.61
C TYR A 30 4.78 0.26 -6.05
N ILE A 31 3.61 -0.17 -5.55
CA ILE A 31 2.61 0.72 -4.95
C ILE A 31 3.16 1.39 -3.68
N VAL A 32 3.85 0.62 -2.82
CA VAL A 32 4.44 1.13 -1.58
C VAL A 32 5.53 2.16 -1.89
N ARG A 33 6.42 1.86 -2.83
CA ARG A 33 7.48 2.78 -3.24
C ARG A 33 6.91 4.07 -3.83
N CYS A 34 5.90 3.96 -4.70
CA CYS A 34 5.21 5.12 -5.27
C CYS A 34 4.61 6.03 -4.17
N GLY A 35 3.97 5.43 -3.16
CA GLY A 35 3.43 6.18 -2.02
C GLY A 35 4.51 6.93 -1.23
N ILE A 36 5.65 6.29 -0.98
CA ILE A 36 6.80 6.90 -0.29
C ILE A 36 7.42 8.02 -1.13
N GLU A 37 7.62 7.81 -2.43
CA GLU A 37 8.11 8.83 -3.36
C GLU A 37 7.21 10.07 -3.37
N LYS A 38 5.88 9.87 -3.39
CA LYS A 38 4.91 10.97 -3.38
C LYS A 38 4.92 11.73 -2.05
N ALA A 39 5.25 11.08 -0.94
CA ALA A 39 5.31 11.72 0.38
C ALA A 39 6.45 12.75 0.50
N ILE A 40 7.39 12.77 -0.45
CA ILE A 40 8.44 13.81 -0.54
C ILE A 40 7.84 15.16 -0.94
N SER A 41 6.83 15.16 -1.81
CA SER A 41 6.24 16.37 -2.39
C SER A 41 4.79 16.65 -1.92
N HIS A 42 4.19 15.73 -1.17
CA HIS A 42 2.82 15.83 -0.70
C HIS A 42 2.76 15.70 0.83
N LEU A 43 2.02 16.61 1.46
CA LEU A 43 1.89 16.65 2.92
C LEU A 43 1.21 15.40 3.50
N ILE A 44 0.28 14.81 2.75
CA ILE A 44 -0.50 13.63 3.14
C ILE A 44 -0.59 12.71 1.92
N VAL A 45 -0.30 11.42 2.13
CA VAL A 45 -0.43 10.40 1.08
C VAL A 45 -1.28 9.25 1.60
N ALA A 46 -2.32 8.89 0.86
CA ALA A 46 -3.11 7.69 1.09
C ALA A 46 -2.75 6.61 0.06
N VAL A 47 -2.26 5.48 0.55
CA VAL A 47 -1.98 4.29 -0.26
C VAL A 47 -3.13 3.32 -0.09
N THR A 48 -3.87 3.07 -1.17
CA THR A 48 -5.03 2.16 -1.18
C THR A 48 -4.66 0.80 -1.74
N GLY A 49 -5.19 -0.26 -1.14
CA GLY A 49 -5.03 -1.62 -1.64
C GLY A 49 -5.77 -2.65 -0.81
N GLN A 50 -5.90 -3.86 -1.34
CA GLN A 50 -6.70 -4.92 -0.71
C GLN A 50 -5.87 -5.86 0.19
N HIS A 51 -4.57 -5.97 -0.06
CA HIS A 51 -3.70 -6.93 0.61
C HIS A 51 -3.15 -6.38 1.92
N VAL A 52 -3.29 -7.15 3.00
CA VAL A 52 -2.67 -6.84 4.31
C VAL A 52 -1.14 -6.75 4.22
N TYR A 53 -0.54 -7.38 3.22
CA TYR A 53 0.89 -7.27 2.96
C TYR A 53 1.33 -5.82 2.65
N LEU A 54 0.46 -5.00 2.05
CA LEU A 54 0.78 -3.60 1.77
C LEU A 54 0.98 -2.78 3.05
N VAL A 55 0.19 -3.04 4.10
CA VAL A 55 0.36 -2.32 5.38
C VAL A 55 1.66 -2.73 6.07
N VAL A 56 2.03 -4.02 6.00
CA VAL A 56 3.30 -4.51 6.55
C VAL A 56 4.49 -3.84 5.86
N LEU A 57 4.49 -3.81 4.53
CA LEU A 57 5.53 -3.13 3.76
C LEU A 57 5.58 -1.62 4.04
N LEU A 58 4.43 -0.96 4.17
CA LEU A 58 4.38 0.47 4.50
C LEU A 58 4.95 0.75 5.89
N ILE A 59 4.63 -0.06 6.90
CA ILE A 59 5.21 0.08 8.25
C ILE A 59 6.73 -0.12 8.21
N ALA A 60 7.21 -1.09 7.43
CA ALA A 60 8.63 -1.41 7.33
C ALA A 60 9.45 -0.34 6.59
N LEU A 61 8.89 0.27 5.54
CA LEU A 61 9.63 1.11 4.60
C LEU A 61 9.32 2.61 4.70
N ALA A 62 8.18 3.00 5.27
CA ALA A 62 7.82 4.42 5.36
C ALA A 62 8.74 5.16 6.35
N PRO A 63 9.18 6.39 6.04
CA PRO A 63 9.90 7.23 6.98
C PRO A 63 9.05 7.46 8.26
N PRO A 64 9.64 7.38 9.48
CA PRO A 64 8.89 7.49 10.74
C PRO A 64 8.07 8.78 10.91
N GLU A 65 8.49 9.85 10.23
CA GLU A 65 7.84 11.17 10.29
C GLU A 65 6.94 11.46 9.09
N SER A 66 6.72 10.49 8.22
CA SER A 66 5.85 10.65 7.06
C SER A 66 4.37 10.59 7.47
N ASN A 67 3.52 11.39 6.81
CA ASN A 67 2.06 11.34 6.96
C ASN A 67 1.47 10.43 5.89
N ILE A 68 1.91 9.18 5.89
CA ILE A 68 1.43 8.14 4.97
C ILE A 68 0.34 7.34 5.69
N TYR A 69 -0.72 7.02 4.95
CA TYR A 69 -1.85 6.26 5.44
C TYR A 69 -2.13 5.09 4.52
N PHE A 70 -2.37 3.91 5.11
CA PHE A 70 -2.92 2.78 4.37
C PHE A 70 -4.45 2.85 4.43
N MET A 71 -5.10 2.87 3.26
CA MET A 71 -6.54 2.78 3.15
C MET A 71 -6.93 1.38 2.67
N LYS A 72 -7.52 0.58 3.55
CA LYS A 72 -8.10 -0.70 3.17
C LYS A 72 -9.43 -0.40 2.49
N SER A 73 -9.52 -0.66 1.19
CA SER A 73 -10.80 -0.49 0.50
C SER A 73 -11.83 -1.45 1.10
N GLY A 74 -13.01 -0.92 1.40
CA GLY A 74 -14.12 -1.71 1.91
C GLY A 74 -14.48 -2.84 0.95
N LYS A 75 -14.85 -4.01 1.48
CA LYS A 75 -15.54 -5.06 0.72
C LYS A 75 -17.02 -5.03 1.11
N ARG A 76 -17.91 -4.88 0.12
CA ARG A 76 -19.37 -4.89 0.32
C ARG A 76 -19.83 -3.76 1.28
N LYS A 77 -20.55 -4.09 2.36
CA LYS A 77 -21.08 -3.15 3.37
C LYS A 77 -20.07 -2.72 4.43
N VAL A 78 -18.80 -3.12 4.32
CA VAL A 78 -17.76 -2.73 5.29
C VAL A 78 -17.16 -1.41 4.85
N GLU A 79 -17.18 -0.42 5.75
CA GLU A 79 -16.57 0.89 5.52
C GLU A 79 -15.07 0.79 5.27
N ALA A 80 -14.54 1.72 4.47
CA ALA A 80 -13.11 1.83 4.28
C ALA A 80 -12.45 2.19 5.61
N LYS A 81 -11.36 1.48 5.94
CA LYS A 81 -10.57 1.76 7.15
C LYS A 81 -9.26 2.40 6.76
N LEU A 82 -8.85 3.40 7.54
CA LEU A 82 -7.64 4.18 7.30
C LEU A 82 -6.69 4.04 8.48
N PHE A 83 -5.43 3.69 8.18
CA PHE A 83 -4.41 3.36 9.17
C PHE A 83 -3.19 4.25 8.97
N SER A 84 -2.75 4.96 10.00
CA SER A 84 -1.53 5.76 9.95
C SER A 84 -0.28 4.89 10.08
N THR A 85 0.65 4.99 9.14
CA THR A 85 1.93 4.27 9.22
C THR A 85 2.74 4.71 10.44
N ARG A 86 2.85 6.02 10.68
CA ARG A 86 3.49 6.60 11.86
C ARG A 86 2.93 6.06 13.17
N LYS A 87 1.60 6.00 13.31
CA LYS A 87 0.95 5.47 14.52
C LYS A 87 1.29 4.00 14.71
N LEU A 88 1.15 3.21 13.65
CA LEU A 88 1.42 1.77 13.68
C LEU A 88 2.90 1.49 14.00
N GLN A 89 3.85 2.25 13.45
CA GLN A 89 5.28 2.11 13.76
C GLN A 89 5.57 2.36 15.25
N LYS A 90 4.89 3.32 15.88
CA LYS A 90 5.03 3.60 17.32
C LYS A 90 4.42 2.51 18.19
N GLU A 91 3.24 2.02 17.83
CA GLU A 91 2.54 0.96 18.56
C GLU A 91 3.21 -0.41 18.38
N LEU A 92 3.84 -0.61 17.23
CA LEU A 92 4.49 -1.85 16.82
C LEU A 92 6.01 -1.71 16.87
N SER A 93 6.55 -1.07 17.91
CA SER A 93 7.98 -0.71 18.08
C SER A 93 8.99 -1.88 18.04
N PHE A 94 8.55 -3.07 17.62
CA PHE A 94 9.35 -4.17 17.09
C PHE A 94 9.07 -4.35 15.59
N SER A 95 9.42 -3.36 14.75
CA SER A 95 9.33 -3.48 13.29
C SER A 95 10.05 -4.74 12.77
N GLU A 96 11.11 -5.16 13.46
CA GLU A 96 11.82 -6.41 13.24
C GLU A 96 10.92 -7.64 13.43
N THR A 97 10.08 -7.70 14.48
CA THR A 97 9.18 -8.84 14.74
C THR A 97 8.12 -9.00 13.66
N ILE A 98 7.63 -7.92 13.05
CA ILE A 98 6.62 -8.00 11.98
C ILE A 98 7.24 -8.52 10.67
N LEU A 99 8.42 -8.02 10.31
CA LEU A 99 9.19 -8.52 9.17
C LEU A 99 9.60 -9.99 9.39
N LEU A 100 9.97 -10.34 10.63
CA LEU A 100 10.32 -11.69 11.05
C LEU A 100 9.12 -12.64 10.93
N LEU A 101 7.96 -12.29 11.52
CA LEU A 101 6.72 -13.07 11.40
C LEU A 101 6.31 -13.29 9.93
N HIS A 102 6.51 -12.28 9.08
CA HIS A 102 6.24 -12.39 7.64
C HIS A 102 7.24 -13.30 6.92
N ALA A 103 8.53 -13.22 7.25
CA ALA A 103 9.58 -14.08 6.68
C ALA A 103 9.39 -15.56 7.09
N PHE A 104 8.90 -15.82 8.31
CA PHE A 104 8.62 -17.17 8.81
C PHE A 104 7.24 -17.71 8.41
N GLY A 105 6.24 -16.85 8.17
CA GLY A 105 4.86 -17.24 7.83
C GLY A 105 4.60 -17.52 6.35
N GLY A 106 5.60 -18.03 5.62
CA GLY A 106 5.63 -18.19 4.17
C GLY A 106 4.28 -18.37 3.47
N ARG A 107 4.01 -17.50 2.49
CA ARG A 107 2.87 -17.44 1.54
C ARG A 107 1.82 -18.57 1.60
N HIS A 108 1.09 -18.70 2.70
CA HIS A 108 -0.32 -19.15 2.82
C HIS A 108 -0.75 -19.05 4.30
N ASN A 109 -1.97 -18.54 4.53
CA ASN A 109 -2.66 -18.36 5.81
C ASN A 109 -2.13 -17.29 6.77
N ILE A 110 -2.83 -16.15 6.78
CA ILE A 110 -3.21 -15.50 8.03
C ILE A 110 -4.66 -15.02 7.92
N SER A 111 -5.55 -15.93 8.27
CA SER A 111 -6.96 -15.71 8.58
C SER A 111 -7.10 -15.21 10.02
N TYR A 112 -6.47 -14.10 10.39
CA TYR A 112 -6.74 -13.43 11.68
C TYR A 112 -6.49 -11.93 11.58
N LEU A 113 -7.36 -11.23 10.85
CA LEU A 113 -7.73 -9.82 11.03
C LEU A 113 -9.13 -9.58 10.44
#